data_AF-A0A0F9RF94-F1
#
_entry.id   AF-A0A0F9RF94-F1
#
_cell.length_a   1.000
_cell.length_b   1.000
_cell.length_c   1.000
_cell.angle_alpha   90.00
_cell.angle_beta   90.00
_cell.angle_gamma   90.00
#
_symmetry.space_group_name_H-M   'P 1'
#
loop_
_entity.id
_entity.type
_entity.pdbx_description
1 polymer ?
#
loop_
_entity_poly.entity_id
_entity_poly.type
_entity_poly.pdbx_seq_one_letter_code
_entity_poly.pdbx_strand_id
1 'polypeptide(L)'
;MSWSPPNPLPVIMDTREKKPESFPGILTWNPMTGPGKNLIIEPVREKLITGDYAVRGFHNLAAVEKKGSIEELYSCVLGKNWSMFTRQLDRLAELPYAMLLLTMPLHTLTCPGPYSPKPDRMMDRFFRMTAVRRLPVYFVPPGRNPTRTGSWIIRWLLGALVCYHAENYS
;
A
#
# COMPACT_ATOMS: atom_id res chain seq x y z
N MET A 1 -26.66 10.02 1.45
CA MET A 1 -26.00 10.31 2.75
C MET A 1 -24.50 10.38 2.51
N SER A 2 -23.79 11.41 2.98
CA SER A 2 -22.32 11.46 2.83
C SER A 2 -21.66 10.51 3.82
N TRP A 3 -20.99 9.46 3.35
CA TRP A 3 -20.22 8.56 4.19
C TRP A 3 -19.11 9.29 4.95
N SER A 4 -18.81 8.83 6.16
CA SER A 4 -17.65 9.29 6.93
C SER A 4 -16.86 8.11 7.48
N PRO A 5 -15.52 8.17 7.46
CA PRO A 5 -14.70 7.14 8.06
C PRO A 5 -14.87 7.10 9.58
N PRO A 6 -14.55 5.97 10.22
CA PRO A 6 -14.50 5.89 11.68
C PRO A 6 -13.47 6.89 12.24
N ASN A 7 -13.77 7.42 13.43
CA ASN A 7 -12.89 8.30 14.17
C ASN A 7 -12.94 7.92 15.66
N PRO A 8 -11.88 7.35 16.26
CA PRO A 8 -10.55 7.13 15.67
C PRO A 8 -10.57 6.18 14.46
N LEU A 9 -9.60 6.34 13.55
CA LEU A 9 -9.41 5.52 12.35
C LEU A 9 -8.40 4.40 12.66
N PRO A 10 -8.86 3.15 12.87
CA PRO A 10 -7.99 2.02 13.18
C PRO A 10 -7.26 1.55 11.92
N VAL A 11 -5.97 1.87 11.81
CA VAL A 11 -5.11 1.46 10.70
C VAL A 11 -4.33 0.22 11.12
N ILE A 12 -4.66 -0.91 10.52
CA ILE A 12 -3.93 -2.15 10.73
C ILE A 12 -2.58 -2.07 10.02
N MET A 13 -1.54 -2.46 10.73
CA MET A 13 -0.21 -2.78 10.24
C MET A 13 0.01 -4.28 10.43
N ASP A 14 0.33 -4.97 9.34
CA ASP A 14 0.58 -6.41 9.40
C ASP A 14 1.71 -6.73 10.40
N THR A 15 1.52 -7.78 11.20
CA THR A 15 2.50 -8.20 12.21
C THR A 15 3.79 -8.75 11.61
N ARG A 16 3.79 -9.17 10.33
CA ARG A 16 4.97 -9.62 9.59
C ARG A 16 5.80 -8.45 9.06
N GLU A 17 5.23 -7.25 8.98
CA GLU A 17 5.93 -6.08 8.47
C GLU A 17 6.97 -5.60 9.48
N LYS A 18 8.25 -5.80 9.12
CA LYS A 18 9.39 -5.58 10.02
C LYS A 18 9.70 -4.10 10.23
N LYS A 19 9.43 -3.27 9.21
CA LYS A 19 9.72 -1.83 9.19
C LYS A 19 8.45 -1.05 8.84
N PRO A 20 7.43 -1.05 9.73
CA PRO A 20 6.18 -0.38 9.45
C PRO A 20 6.41 1.12 9.22
N GLU A 21 5.55 1.73 8.40
CA GLU A 21 5.52 3.18 8.28
C GLU A 21 5.06 3.84 9.58
N SER A 22 5.60 5.03 9.84
CA SER A 22 5.06 5.88 10.89
C SER A 22 3.81 6.59 10.36
N PHE A 23 2.78 6.70 11.19
CA PHE A 23 1.57 7.43 10.87
C PHE A 23 1.50 8.75 11.62
N PRO A 24 0.89 9.81 11.04
CA PRO A 24 0.59 11.01 11.79
C PRO A 24 -0.48 10.70 12.84
N GLY A 25 -0.39 11.27 14.05
CA GLY A 25 -1.43 11.07 15.08
C GLY A 25 -2.79 11.67 14.68
N ILE A 26 -2.77 12.74 13.88
CA ILE A 26 -3.96 13.38 13.32
C ILE A 26 -3.75 13.57 11.81
N LEU A 27 -4.75 13.20 11.02
CA LEU A 27 -4.79 13.46 9.59
C LEU A 27 -6.01 14.31 9.25
N THR A 28 -5.80 15.46 8.60
CA THR A 28 -6.89 16.22 7.99
C THR A 28 -7.33 15.53 6.69
N TRP A 29 -8.51 14.93 6.75
CA TRP A 29 -9.22 14.33 5.63
C TRP A 29 -10.20 15.35 5.03
N ASN A 30 -10.07 15.61 3.74
CA ASN A 30 -10.99 16.47 3.03
C ASN A 30 -11.95 15.57 2.24
N PRO A 31 -13.23 15.45 2.64
CA PRO A 31 -14.22 14.85 1.77
C PRO A 31 -14.30 15.67 0.47
N MET A 32 -14.64 15.02 -0.65
CA MET A 32 -14.83 15.73 -1.93
C MET A 32 -15.81 16.90 -1.83
N THR A 33 -16.76 16.81 -0.89
CA THR A 33 -17.75 17.85 -0.59
C THR A 33 -17.76 18.13 0.92
N GLY A 34 -17.64 19.40 1.32
CA GLY A 34 -17.75 19.84 2.71
C GLY A 34 -16.42 20.20 3.38
N PRO A 35 -16.45 20.62 4.66
CA PRO A 35 -15.25 21.02 5.39
C PRO A 35 -14.35 19.83 5.70
N GLY A 36 -13.04 20.07 5.73
CA GLY A 36 -12.05 19.09 6.17
C GLY A 36 -12.32 18.62 7.60
N LYS A 37 -12.16 17.32 7.84
CA LYS A 37 -12.32 16.69 9.16
C LYS A 37 -10.97 16.16 9.63
N ASN A 38 -10.67 16.41 10.91
CA ASN A 38 -9.50 15.81 11.55
C ASN A 38 -9.85 14.40 12.03
N LEU A 39 -9.10 13.42 11.53
CA LEU A 39 -9.19 12.03 11.96
C LEU A 39 -8.04 11.73 12.91
N ILE A 40 -8.35 11.14 14.06
CA ILE A 40 -7.36 10.57 14.97
C ILE A 40 -6.94 9.23 14.36
N ILE A 41 -5.66 9.06 14.06
CA ILE A 41 -5.16 7.81 13.51
C ILE A 41 -4.75 6.91 14.67
N GLU A 42 -5.28 5.69 14.66
CA GLU A 42 -4.99 4.66 15.66
C GLU A 42 -4.28 3.49 14.97
N PRO A 43 -2.93 3.45 14.96
CA PRO A 43 -2.21 2.33 14.39
C PRO A 43 -2.35 1.08 15.27
N VAL A 44 -2.68 -0.06 14.66
CA VAL A 44 -2.83 -1.34 15.37
C VAL A 44 -2.01 -2.41 14.67
N ARG A 45 -1.31 -3.25 15.44
CA ARG A 45 -0.63 -4.44 14.93
C ARG A 45 -1.58 -5.63 14.93
N GLU A 46 -1.97 -6.11 13.75
CA GLU A 46 -2.80 -7.32 13.58
C GLU A 46 -2.32 -8.11 12.36
N LYS A 47 -2.64 -9.41 12.30
CA LYS A 47 -2.28 -10.23 11.14
C LYS A 47 -3.32 -10.03 10.03
N LEU A 48 -2.89 -9.58 8.86
CA LEU A 48 -3.72 -9.49 7.66
C LEU A 48 -3.64 -10.78 6.84
N ILE A 49 -4.72 -11.08 6.12
CA ILE A 49 -4.73 -12.17 5.14
C ILE A 49 -3.73 -11.84 4.02
N THR A 50 -3.77 -10.60 3.52
CA THR A 50 -2.88 -10.06 2.47
C THR A 50 -2.66 -8.56 2.68
N GLY A 51 -1.57 -8.03 2.11
CA GLY A 51 -1.13 -6.65 2.31
C GLY A 51 -0.42 -6.40 3.64
N ASP A 52 0.17 -5.21 3.74
CA ASP A 52 0.88 -4.71 4.91
C ASP A 52 0.05 -3.68 5.71
N TYR A 53 -0.88 -2.99 5.05
CA TYR A 53 -1.73 -1.98 5.67
C TYR A 53 -3.18 -2.06 5.21
N ALA A 54 -4.12 -1.87 6.15
CA ALA A 54 -5.55 -1.81 5.86
C ALA A 54 -6.29 -1.01 6.94
N VAL A 55 -7.57 -0.69 6.72
CA VAL A 55 -8.45 -0.16 7.78
C VAL A 55 -9.19 -1.32 8.44
N ARG A 56 -9.24 -1.37 9.77
CA ARG A 56 -9.97 -2.43 10.50
C ARG A 56 -11.46 -2.41 10.09
N GLY A 57 -12.02 -3.59 9.85
CA GLY A 57 -13.38 -3.76 9.31
C GLY A 57 -13.49 -3.67 7.79
N PHE A 58 -12.43 -3.25 7.09
CA PHE A 58 -12.42 -3.11 5.62
C PHE A 58 -11.19 -3.78 4.96
N HIS A 59 -10.46 -4.63 5.68
CA HIS A 59 -9.24 -5.28 5.18
C HIS A 59 -9.48 -6.34 4.11
N ASN A 60 -10.72 -6.81 3.96
CA ASN A 60 -11.19 -7.66 2.86
C ASN A 60 -11.63 -6.84 1.63
N LEU A 61 -11.61 -5.51 1.72
CA LEU A 61 -12.01 -4.60 0.64
C LEU A 61 -10.82 -3.80 0.13
N ALA A 62 -10.04 -3.22 1.06
CA ALA A 62 -8.93 -2.34 0.76
C ALA A 62 -7.66 -2.72 1.51
N ALA A 63 -6.56 -2.93 0.78
CA ALA A 63 -5.25 -3.16 1.38
C ALA A 63 -4.09 -2.61 0.53
N VAL A 64 -2.99 -2.29 1.21
CA VAL A 64 -1.74 -1.82 0.60
C VAL A 64 -0.63 -2.81 0.92
N GLU A 65 0.02 -3.36 -0.10
CA GLU A 65 1.30 -4.07 0.01
C GLU A 65 2.42 -3.06 -0.22
N LYS A 66 3.47 -3.05 0.60
CA LYS A 66 4.62 -2.15 0.46
C LYS A 66 5.88 -2.95 0.11
N LYS A 67 6.74 -2.34 -0.71
CA LYS A 67 8.14 -2.80 -0.88
C LYS A 67 9.07 -1.61 -0.65
N GLY A 68 9.91 -1.75 0.38
CA GLY A 68 10.69 -0.64 0.94
C GLY A 68 12.06 -0.44 0.28
N SER A 69 12.58 -1.46 -0.39
CA SER A 69 13.90 -1.39 -1.00
C SER A 69 13.96 -2.16 -2.32
N ILE A 70 14.96 -1.78 -3.13
CA ILE A 70 15.27 -2.47 -4.37
C ILE A 70 15.71 -3.92 -4.12
N GLU A 71 16.43 -4.19 -3.03
CA GLU A 71 16.85 -5.53 -2.64
C GLU A 71 15.65 -6.43 -2.33
N GLU A 72 14.67 -5.91 -1.58
CA GLU A 72 13.44 -6.62 -1.25
C GLU A 72 12.66 -6.94 -2.54
N LEU A 73 12.47 -5.92 -3.39
CA LEU A 73 11.76 -6.09 -4.66
C LEU A 73 12.48 -7.09 -5.57
N TYR A 74 13.79 -6.99 -5.71
CA TYR A 74 14.58 -7.93 -6.51
C TYR A 74 14.46 -9.36 -5.99
N SER A 75 14.54 -9.57 -4.67
CA SER A 75 14.34 -10.88 -4.04
C SER A 75 12.94 -11.45 -4.32
N CYS A 76 11.92 -10.59 -4.34
CA CYS A 76 10.53 -10.92 -4.65
C CYS A 76 10.28 -11.18 -6.14
N VAL A 77 11.02 -10.56 -7.06
CA VAL A 77 10.76 -10.69 -8.50
C VAL A 77 11.68 -11.69 -9.18
N LEU A 78 12.99 -11.66 -8.90
CA LEU A 78 13.98 -12.54 -9.54
C LEU A 78 14.67 -13.50 -8.56
N GLY A 79 14.45 -13.32 -7.25
CA GLY A 79 15.13 -14.09 -6.22
C GLY A 79 14.28 -15.18 -5.57
N LYS A 80 14.72 -15.58 -4.37
CA LYS A 80 14.17 -16.70 -3.59
C LYS A 80 12.72 -16.49 -3.11
N ASN A 81 12.26 -15.24 -3.01
CA ASN A 81 10.93 -14.92 -2.49
C ASN A 81 9.86 -14.92 -3.60
N TRP A 82 10.22 -15.21 -4.85
CA TRP A 82 9.32 -15.18 -6.01
C TRP A 82 7.99 -15.91 -5.80
N SER A 83 8.04 -17.16 -5.37
CA SER A 83 6.83 -18.00 -5.25
C SER A 83 5.88 -17.46 -4.18
N MET A 84 6.42 -17.00 -3.05
CA MET A 84 5.65 -16.38 -1.97
C MET A 84 5.05 -15.05 -2.42
N PHE A 85 5.85 -14.20 -3.07
CA PHE A 85 5.39 -12.90 -3.55
C PHE A 85 4.29 -13.04 -4.61
N THR A 86 4.42 -13.99 -5.52
CA THR A 86 3.38 -14.30 -6.51
C THR A 86 2.04 -14.63 -5.84
N ARG A 87 2.04 -15.50 -4.83
CA ARG A 87 0.83 -15.85 -4.05
C ARG A 87 0.29 -14.70 -3.21
N GLN A 88 1.15 -13.78 -2.77
CA GLN A 88 0.71 -12.55 -2.11
C GLN A 88 0.00 -11.63 -3.11
N LEU A 89 0.59 -11.41 -4.28
CA LEU A 89 -0.03 -10.61 -5.33
C LEU A 89 -1.34 -11.23 -5.83
N ASP A 90 -1.44 -12.57 -5.94
CA ASP A 90 -2.69 -13.24 -6.32
C ASP A 90 -3.81 -12.91 -5.32
N ARG A 91 -3.56 -13.10 -4.02
CA ARG A 91 -4.54 -12.77 -2.96
C ARG A 91 -4.83 -11.27 -2.87
N LEU A 92 -3.83 -10.44 -3.11
CA LEU A 92 -4.01 -8.99 -3.12
C LEU A 92 -4.91 -8.55 -4.29
N ALA A 93 -4.75 -9.16 -5.47
CA ALA A 93 -5.53 -8.87 -6.66
C ALA A 93 -7.01 -9.30 -6.57
N GLU A 94 -7.35 -10.16 -5.61
CA GLU A 94 -8.74 -10.52 -5.30
C GLU A 94 -9.49 -9.40 -4.56
N LEU A 95 -8.78 -8.43 -3.98
CA LEU A 95 -9.40 -7.31 -3.29
C LEU A 95 -9.92 -6.27 -4.31
N PRO A 96 -11.14 -5.72 -4.11
CA PRO A 96 -11.67 -4.67 -4.97
C PRO A 96 -10.75 -3.45 -5.08
N TYR A 97 -10.12 -3.07 -3.96
CA TYR A 97 -9.18 -1.95 -3.91
C TYR A 97 -7.85 -2.44 -3.34
N ALA A 98 -6.92 -2.79 -4.22
CA ALA A 98 -5.56 -3.15 -3.83
C ALA A 98 -4.55 -2.18 -4.42
N MET A 99 -3.44 -1.97 -3.71
CA MET A 99 -2.30 -1.21 -4.20
C MET A 99 -0.99 -1.85 -3.81
N LEU A 100 -0.03 -1.84 -4.74
CA LEU A 100 1.38 -2.05 -4.44
C LEU A 100 2.11 -0.70 -4.35
N LEU A 101 2.73 -0.44 -3.21
CA LEU A 101 3.44 0.80 -2.91
C LEU A 101 4.96 0.57 -2.89
N LEU A 102 5.67 1.27 -3.76
CA LEU A 102 7.14 1.26 -3.81
C LEU A 102 7.68 2.53 -3.18
N THR A 103 8.49 2.40 -2.11
CA THR A 103 9.03 3.54 -1.35
C THR A 103 10.53 3.78 -1.56
N MET A 104 11.05 3.29 -2.69
CA MET A 104 12.47 3.39 -3.06
C MET A 104 12.73 4.47 -4.13
N PRO A 105 13.97 4.97 -4.28
CA PRO A 105 14.29 5.92 -5.34
C PRO A 105 14.10 5.29 -6.73
N LEU A 106 13.39 5.98 -7.63
CA LEU A 106 13.07 5.46 -8.96
C LEU A 106 14.29 5.03 -9.78
N HIS A 107 15.41 5.75 -9.69
CA HIS A 107 16.62 5.41 -10.44
C HIS A 107 17.17 4.02 -10.10
N THR A 108 16.88 3.47 -8.91
CA THR A 108 17.31 2.13 -8.50
C THR A 108 16.60 1.01 -9.27
N LEU A 109 15.48 1.33 -9.92
CA LEU A 109 14.73 0.39 -10.76
C LEU A 109 15.30 0.28 -12.18
N THR A 110 16.05 1.28 -12.61
CA THR A 110 16.56 1.39 -13.99
C THR A 110 18.07 1.26 -14.09
N CYS A 111 18.80 1.55 -13.01
CA CYS A 111 20.26 1.50 -12.98
C CYS A 111 20.74 0.21 -12.31
N PRO A 112 21.72 -0.50 -12.90
CA PRO A 112 22.34 -1.64 -12.25
C PRO A 112 22.99 -1.24 -10.93
N GLY A 113 22.84 -2.08 -9.91
CA GLY A 113 23.45 -1.88 -8.61
C GLY A 113 23.72 -3.20 -7.90
N PRO A 114 24.38 -3.19 -6.73
CA PRO A 114 24.72 -4.41 -6.01
C PRO A 114 23.51 -5.29 -5.67
N TYR A 115 22.35 -4.66 -5.48
CA TYR A 115 21.09 -5.34 -5.12
C TYR A 115 20.12 -5.53 -6.30
N SER A 116 20.44 -4.99 -7.47
CA SER A 116 19.69 -5.18 -8.71
C SER A 116 20.66 -5.18 -9.89
N PRO A 117 21.38 -6.29 -10.12
CA PRO A 117 22.36 -6.37 -11.20
C PRO A 117 21.71 -6.43 -12.60
N LYS A 118 20.41 -6.74 -12.67
CA LYS A 118 19.64 -6.91 -13.91
C LYS A 118 18.32 -6.13 -13.84
N PRO A 119 18.37 -4.79 -13.78
CA PRO A 119 17.18 -3.95 -13.58
C PRO A 119 16.16 -4.09 -14.70
N ASP A 120 16.62 -4.25 -15.95
CA ASP A 120 15.81 -4.50 -17.14
C ASP A 120 14.92 -5.75 -16.99
N ARG A 121 15.52 -6.89 -16.62
CA ARG A 121 14.80 -8.15 -16.43
C ARG A 121 13.89 -8.12 -15.21
N MET A 122 14.33 -7.43 -14.16
CA MET A 122 13.52 -7.25 -12.95
C MET A 122 12.26 -6.45 -13.29
N MET A 123 12.41 -5.33 -14.00
CA MET A 123 11.28 -4.46 -14.36
C MET A 123 10.34 -5.12 -15.37
N ASP A 124 10.85 -5.81 -16.41
CA ASP A 124 9.99 -6.56 -17.33
C ASP A 124 9.13 -7.59 -16.58
N ARG A 125 9.76 -8.40 -15.73
CA ARG A 125 9.03 -9.41 -14.95
C ARG A 125 8.07 -8.78 -13.95
N PHE A 126 8.50 -7.72 -13.25
CA PHE A 126 7.67 -6.98 -12.29
C PHE A 126 6.40 -6.44 -12.96
N PHE A 127 6.55 -5.74 -14.09
CA PHE A 127 5.40 -5.21 -14.82
C PHE A 127 4.49 -6.31 -15.35
N ARG A 128 5.03 -7.44 -15.84
CA ARG A 128 4.19 -8.59 -16.22
C ARG A 128 3.39 -9.12 -15.03
N MET A 129 4.00 -9.26 -13.87
CA MET A 129 3.31 -9.73 -12.66
C MET A 129 2.14 -8.83 -12.26
N THR A 130 2.37 -7.52 -12.24
CA THR A 130 1.36 -6.56 -11.78
C THR A 130 0.30 -6.30 -12.85
N ALA A 131 0.68 -6.23 -14.13
CA ALA A 131 -0.25 -6.00 -15.24
C ALA A 131 -1.25 -7.16 -15.42
N VAL A 132 -0.80 -8.42 -15.36
CA VAL A 132 -1.69 -9.59 -15.45
C VAL A 132 -2.74 -9.58 -14.33
N ARG A 133 -2.36 -9.05 -13.17
CA ARG A 133 -3.23 -8.94 -11.98
C ARG A 133 -4.00 -7.62 -11.90
N ARG A 134 -3.81 -6.72 -12.86
CA ARG A 134 -4.35 -5.34 -12.85
C ARG A 134 -4.08 -4.61 -11.53
N LEU A 135 -2.96 -4.92 -10.88
CA LEU A 135 -2.58 -4.31 -9.61
C LEU A 135 -1.93 -2.96 -9.86
N PRO A 136 -2.51 -1.85 -9.37
CA PRO A 136 -1.91 -0.54 -9.54
C PRO A 136 -0.65 -0.43 -8.67
N VAL A 137 0.39 0.14 -9.27
CA VAL A 137 1.69 0.38 -8.62
C VAL A 137 1.86 1.87 -8.41
N TYR A 138 2.07 2.28 -7.16
CA TYR A 138 2.34 3.65 -6.80
C TYR A 138 3.76 3.80 -6.30
N PHE A 139 4.38 4.92 -6.65
CA PHE A 139 5.71 5.29 -6.23
C PHE A 139 5.61 6.46 -5.27
N VAL A 140 6.13 6.28 -4.06
CA VAL A 140 6.28 7.36 -3.10
C VAL A 140 7.78 7.52 -2.86
N PRO A 141 8.39 8.64 -3.29
CA PRO A 141 9.82 8.83 -3.07
C PRO A 141 10.11 8.81 -1.57
N PRO A 142 11.24 8.20 -1.16
CA PRO A 142 11.62 8.17 0.25
C PRO A 142 11.70 9.60 0.77
N GLY A 143 10.84 9.93 1.74
CA GLY A 143 10.75 11.25 2.33
C GLY A 143 11.68 11.39 3.53
N ARG A 144 12.13 12.62 3.81
CA ARG A 144 12.76 12.95 5.10
C ARG A 144 11.75 12.94 6.25
N ASN A 145 10.48 13.17 5.96
CA ASN A 145 9.41 13.12 6.94
C ASN A 145 8.92 11.67 7.12
N PRO A 146 9.11 11.06 8.30
CA PRO A 146 8.79 9.67 8.54
C PRO A 146 7.28 9.36 8.44
N THR A 147 6.41 10.37 8.57
CA THR A 147 4.95 10.17 8.50
C THR A 147 4.36 10.43 7.13
N ARG A 148 5.17 10.88 6.15
CA ARG A 148 4.68 11.24 4.81
C ARG A 148 4.11 10.03 4.09
N THR A 149 4.82 8.91 4.08
CA THR A 149 4.36 7.67 3.45
C THR A 149 3.11 7.13 4.15
N GLY A 150 3.12 7.11 5.49
CA GLY A 150 1.93 6.73 6.27
C GLY A 150 0.71 7.60 5.94
N SER A 151 0.89 8.91 5.79
CA SER A 151 -0.19 9.81 5.39
C SER A 151 -0.74 9.47 3.99
N TRP A 152 0.12 9.09 3.05
CA TRP A 152 -0.29 8.66 1.71
C TRP A 152 -1.08 7.34 1.76
N ILE A 153 -0.60 6.36 2.52
CA ILE A 153 -1.29 5.08 2.73
C ILE A 153 -2.70 5.33 3.27
N ILE A 154 -2.84 6.15 4.31
CA ILE A 154 -4.16 6.45 4.91
C ILE A 154 -5.06 7.15 3.90
N ARG A 155 -4.56 8.16 3.19
CA ARG A 155 -5.36 8.89 2.19
C ARG A 155 -5.85 7.97 1.09
N TRP A 156 -5.00 7.05 0.62
CA TRP A 156 -5.38 6.08 -0.39
C TRP A 156 -6.43 5.11 0.13
N LEU A 157 -6.24 4.54 1.33
CA LEU A 157 -7.22 3.66 1.97
C LEU A 157 -8.58 4.36 2.15
N LEU A 158 -8.59 5.61 2.63
CA LEU A 158 -9.83 6.40 2.74
C LEU A 158 -10.50 6.62 1.38
N GLY A 159 -9.71 6.90 0.33
CA GLY A 159 -10.22 7.01 -1.04
C GLY A 159 -10.91 5.73 -1.52
N ALA A 160 -10.29 4.57 -1.28
CA ALA A 160 -10.88 3.27 -1.59
C ALA A 160 -12.22 3.05 -0.88
N LEU A 161 -12.33 3.42 0.39
CA LEU A 161 -13.58 3.32 1.15
C LEU A 161 -14.68 4.25 0.64
N VAL A 162 -14.30 5.46 0.22
CA VAL A 162 -15.25 6.41 -0.41
C VAL A 162 -15.78 5.84 -1.72
N CYS A 163 -14.91 5.30 -2.58
CA CYS A 163 -15.33 4.66 -3.83
C CYS A 163 -16.26 3.48 -3.57
N TYR A 164 -15.89 2.58 -2.65
CA TYR A 164 -16.72 1.44 -2.27
C TYR A 164 -18.12 1.88 -1.84
N HIS A 165 -18.19 2.90 -0.98
CA HIS A 165 -19.48 3.38 -0.49
C HIS A 165 -20.31 4.04 -1.60
N ALA A 166 -19.67 4.79 -2.50
CA ALA A 166 -20.35 5.39 -3.65
C ALA A 166 -20.87 4.33 -4.63
N GLU A 167 -20.18 3.21 -4.82
CA GLU A 167 -20.63 2.14 -5.72
C GLU A 167 -21.79 1.31 -5.17
N ASN A 168 -21.90 1.18 -3.83
CA ASN A 168 -22.84 0.25 -3.20
C ASN A 168 -24.04 0.90 -2.48
N TYR A 169 -23.98 2.21 -2.20
CA TYR A 169 -24.99 2.90 -1.40
C TYR A 169 -25.43 4.26 -2.00
N SER A 170 -25.22 4.45 -3.31
CA SER A 170 -25.73 5.61 -4.05
C SER A 170 -27.11 5.36 -4.66
#